data_AF-A0A6B0B8Y3-F1
#
_entry.id   AF-A0A6B0B8Y3-F1
#
_cell.length_a   1.000
_cell.length_b   1.000
_cell.length_c   1.000
_cell.angle_alpha   90.00
_cell.angle_beta   90.00
_cell.angle_gamma   90.00
#
_symmetry.space_group_name_H-M   'P 1'
#
loop_
_entity.id
_entity.type
_entity.pdbx_description
1 polymer ?
#
loop_
_entity_poly.entity_id
_entity_poly.type
_entity_poly.pdbx_seq_one_letter_code
_entity_poly.pdbx_strand_id
1 'polypeptide(L)'
;MSKHNISNLSNDVEVGPVSVEINKVLDDVIPTSNGEANVIKLDVTIKDSNHNSKKLPSHLIFVDTNANSIYGQFIKSVAEALRKPEFDTIDLKGLTGTANYYINNKGYPVLTNWQFIIPLIQSNQMIQEHVNNQSNISNQPQVNSFDPWADAEEDD
;
A
#
# COMPACT_ATOMS: atom_id res chain seq x y z
N MET A 1 1.12 19.52 -36.09
CA MET A 1 0.51 18.18 -35.91
C MET A 1 1.46 17.33 -35.09
N SER A 2 1.04 16.87 -33.91
CA SER A 2 1.84 15.96 -33.09
C SER A 2 1.90 14.61 -33.79
N LYS A 3 3.10 14.11 -34.08
CA LYS A 3 3.29 12.77 -34.64
C LYS A 3 3.10 11.76 -33.52
N HIS A 4 2.08 10.92 -33.63
CA HIS A 4 1.86 9.80 -32.70
C HIS A 4 2.64 8.59 -33.21
N ASN A 5 3.60 8.10 -32.43
CA ASN A 5 4.42 6.94 -32.80
C ASN A 5 3.88 5.68 -32.10
N ILE A 6 3.48 4.69 -32.90
CA ILE A 6 2.93 3.41 -32.47
C ILE A 6 4.01 2.51 -31.83
N SER A 7 5.30 2.78 -32.05
CA SER A 7 6.39 1.99 -31.46
C SER A 7 6.42 2.02 -29.93
N ASN A 8 5.74 2.96 -29.29
CA ASN A 8 5.60 3.02 -27.82
C ASN A 8 4.40 2.21 -27.29
N LEU A 9 3.65 1.54 -28.18
CA LEU A 9 2.47 0.75 -27.83
C LEU A 9 2.80 -0.75 -27.64
N SER A 10 4.07 -1.15 -27.70
CA SER A 10 4.43 -2.53 -27.37
C SER A 10 4.20 -2.82 -25.88
N ASN A 11 3.68 -4.01 -25.62
CA ASN A 11 3.61 -4.56 -24.26
C ASN A 11 4.91 -5.29 -23.99
N ASP A 12 5.96 -4.52 -23.68
CA ASP A 12 7.26 -5.10 -23.31
C ASP A 12 7.22 -5.74 -21.91
N VAL A 13 6.14 -5.53 -21.17
CA VAL A 13 5.93 -6.07 -19.82
C VAL A 13 4.83 -7.13 -19.87
N GLU A 14 5.14 -8.28 -19.30
CA GLU A 14 4.23 -9.42 -19.24
C GLU A 14 3.03 -9.16 -18.33
N VAL A 15 1.90 -9.80 -18.64
CA VAL A 15 0.71 -9.81 -17.79
C VAL A 15 0.99 -10.67 -16.56
N GLY A 16 0.67 -10.16 -15.37
CA GLY A 16 0.88 -10.89 -14.13
C GLY A 16 1.41 -10.00 -13.01
N PRO A 17 2.04 -10.59 -11.98
CA PRO A 17 2.61 -9.82 -10.87
C PRO A 17 3.78 -8.97 -11.37
N VAL A 18 3.74 -7.67 -11.06
CA VAL A 18 4.80 -6.71 -11.35
C VAL A 18 5.21 -5.99 -10.09
N SER A 19 6.49 -5.62 -10.01
CA SER A 19 6.93 -4.62 -9.04
C SER A 19 6.44 -3.24 -9.49
N VAL A 20 6.09 -2.37 -8.54
CA VAL A 20 5.58 -1.03 -8.80
C VAL A 20 6.38 0.01 -8.02
N GLU A 21 6.56 1.18 -8.62
CA GLU A 21 7.08 2.39 -7.99
C GLU A 21 6.20 3.58 -8.38
N ILE A 22 5.68 4.31 -7.39
CA ILE A 22 4.90 5.52 -7.61
C ILE A 22 5.86 6.70 -7.81
N ASN A 23 5.92 7.23 -9.03
CA ASN A 23 6.82 8.36 -9.34
C ASN A 23 6.16 9.72 -9.03
N LYS A 24 4.84 9.81 -9.25
CA LYS A 24 4.05 11.03 -9.05
C LYS A 24 2.58 10.67 -8.80
N VAL A 25 1.91 11.47 -7.96
CA VAL A 25 0.47 11.39 -7.73
C VAL A 25 -0.15 12.77 -7.83
N LEU A 26 -1.36 12.82 -8.38
CA LEU A 26 -2.21 14.00 -8.44
C LEU A 26 -3.67 13.56 -8.24
N ASP A 27 -4.41 14.30 -7.42
CA ASP A 27 -5.87 14.21 -7.42
C ASP A 27 -6.39 15.02 -8.62
N ASP A 28 -7.35 14.46 -9.34
CA ASP A 28 -7.90 15.07 -10.54
C ASP A 28 -9.41 14.77 -10.65
N VAL A 29 -10.09 15.56 -11.46
CA VAL A 29 -11.51 15.36 -11.77
C VAL A 29 -11.64 15.29 -13.28
N ILE A 30 -12.17 14.16 -13.77
CA ILE A 30 -12.29 13.92 -15.21
C ILE A 30 -13.75 13.84 -15.65
N PRO A 31 -14.08 14.34 -16.84
CA PRO A 31 -15.41 14.17 -17.41
C PRO A 31 -15.63 12.72 -17.85
N THR A 32 -16.78 12.18 -17.50
CA THR A 32 -17.25 10.85 -17.89
C THR A 32 -18.65 10.94 -18.49
N SER A 33 -19.15 9.85 -19.06
CA SER A 33 -20.54 9.78 -19.56
C SER A 33 -21.59 10.02 -18.47
N ASN A 34 -21.22 9.85 -17.19
CA ASN A 34 -22.11 9.97 -16.05
C ASN A 34 -21.89 11.29 -15.26
N GLY A 35 -21.17 12.25 -15.85
CA GLY A 35 -20.75 13.49 -15.19
C GLY A 35 -19.28 13.47 -14.80
N GLU A 36 -18.91 14.24 -13.80
CA GLU A 36 -17.53 14.32 -13.31
C GLU A 36 -17.20 13.15 -12.37
N ALA A 37 -15.99 12.60 -12.52
CA ALA A 37 -15.48 11.54 -11.64
C ALA A 37 -14.16 11.98 -11.00
N ASN A 38 -14.09 11.84 -9.68
CA ASN A 38 -12.85 12.01 -8.93
C ASN A 38 -11.92 10.83 -9.23
N VAL A 39 -10.65 11.12 -9.50
CA VAL A 39 -9.63 10.10 -9.78
C VAL A 39 -8.33 10.44 -9.08
N ILE A 40 -7.60 9.40 -8.70
CA ILE A 40 -6.18 9.50 -8.37
C ILE A 40 -5.40 9.18 -9.64
N LYS A 41 -4.59 10.14 -10.08
CA LYS A 41 -3.74 10.02 -11.27
C LYS A 41 -2.31 9.70 -10.84
N LEU A 42 -1.84 8.54 -11.25
CA LEU A 42 -0.52 8.02 -10.90
C LEU A 42 0.40 7.98 -12.12
N ASP A 43 1.62 8.48 -11.97
CA ASP A 43 2.70 8.09 -12.87
C ASP A 43 3.46 6.94 -12.20
N VAL A 44 3.27 5.72 -12.69
CA VAL A 44 3.89 4.52 -12.08
C VAL A 44 4.89 3.88 -13.02
N THR A 45 5.97 3.36 -12.43
CA THR A 45 6.92 2.49 -13.12
C THR A 45 6.61 1.06 -12.70
N ILE A 46 6.43 0.17 -13.67
CA ILE A 46 6.22 -1.26 -13.42
C ILE A 46 7.38 -2.07 -13.98
N LYS A 47 7.77 -3.16 -13.29
CA LYS A 47 8.75 -4.12 -13.80
C LYS A 47 8.31 -5.56 -13.60
N ASP A 48 8.43 -6.38 -14.63
CA ASP A 48 8.19 -7.83 -14.55
C ASP A 48 9.39 -8.60 -13.98
N SER A 49 9.25 -9.93 -13.88
CA SER A 49 10.32 -10.84 -13.43
C SER A 49 11.51 -10.91 -14.38
N ASN A 50 11.33 -10.53 -15.64
CA ASN A 50 12.38 -10.52 -16.67
C ASN A 50 13.12 -9.17 -16.70
N HIS A 51 12.85 -8.29 -15.72
CA HIS A 51 13.39 -6.94 -15.61
C HIS A 51 12.98 -5.99 -16.74
N ASN A 52 11.97 -6.35 -17.53
CA ASN A 52 11.39 -5.39 -18.47
C ASN A 52 10.65 -4.32 -17.67
N SER A 53 10.84 -3.08 -18.07
CA SER A 53 10.32 -1.91 -17.36
C SER A 53 9.40 -1.11 -18.26
N LYS A 54 8.25 -0.71 -17.75
CA LYS A 54 7.31 0.16 -18.45
C LYS A 54 6.86 1.29 -17.54
N LYS A 55 6.85 2.51 -18.07
CA LYS A 55 6.22 3.65 -17.41
C LYS A 55 4.77 3.72 -17.85
N LEU A 56 3.86 3.79 -16.90
CA LEU A 56 2.45 4.06 -17.13
C LEU A 56 2.19 5.50 -16.68
N PRO A 57 2.33 6.49 -17.59
CA PRO A 57 1.98 7.86 -17.27
C PRO A 57 0.47 7.97 -17.11
N SER A 58 0.01 8.74 -16.12
CA SER A 58 -1.41 9.03 -15.92
C SER A 58 -2.30 7.79 -15.77
N HIS A 59 -1.83 6.76 -15.08
CA HIS A 59 -2.67 5.65 -14.65
C HIS A 59 -3.77 6.15 -13.71
N LEU A 60 -5.02 5.91 -14.05
CA LEU A 60 -6.17 6.46 -13.33
C LEU A 60 -6.77 5.41 -12.42
N ILE A 61 -6.89 5.76 -11.14
CA ILE A 61 -7.68 5.01 -10.16
C ILE A 61 -8.93 5.84 -9.86
N PHE A 62 -10.09 5.32 -10.22
CA PHE A 62 -11.37 6.00 -9.99
C PHE A 62 -11.78 5.89 -8.53
N VAL A 63 -12.02 7.03 -7.90
CA VAL A 63 -12.47 7.09 -6.51
C VAL A 63 -13.85 6.47 -6.40
N ASP A 64 -13.99 5.49 -5.53
CA ASP A 64 -15.28 4.88 -5.20
C ASP A 64 -15.38 4.55 -3.70
N THR A 65 -16.56 4.08 -3.28
CA THR A 65 -16.84 3.70 -1.88
C THR A 65 -16.75 2.20 -1.62
N ASN A 66 -16.42 1.40 -2.63
CA ASN A 66 -16.39 -0.05 -2.51
C ASN A 66 -15.00 -0.51 -2.04
N ALA A 67 -14.93 -1.11 -0.85
CA ALA A 67 -13.66 -1.62 -0.29
C ALA A 67 -12.95 -2.65 -1.19
N ASN A 68 -13.69 -3.37 -2.04
CA ASN A 68 -13.14 -4.39 -2.94
C ASN A 68 -12.73 -3.83 -4.32
N SER A 69 -12.98 -2.54 -4.59
CA SER A 69 -12.59 -1.92 -5.85
C SER A 69 -11.07 -1.76 -5.97
N ILE A 70 -10.61 -1.37 -7.16
CA ILE A 70 -9.21 -1.02 -7.38
C ILE A 70 -8.79 0.12 -6.43
N TYR A 71 -9.68 1.11 -6.26
CA TYR A 71 -9.49 2.18 -5.31
C TYR A 71 -9.41 1.62 -3.89
N GLY A 72 -10.44 0.93 -3.40
CA GLY A 72 -10.45 0.34 -2.05
C GLY A 72 -9.21 -0.50 -1.71
N GLN A 73 -8.77 -1.36 -2.64
CA GLN A 73 -7.53 -2.14 -2.51
C GLN A 73 -6.29 -1.25 -2.42
N PHE A 74 -6.20 -0.21 -3.25
CA PHE A 74 -5.09 0.74 -3.24
C PHE A 74 -5.00 1.49 -1.91
N ILE A 75 -6.08 2.12 -1.43
CA ILE A 75 -6.06 2.91 -0.18
C ILE A 75 -5.70 2.02 0.99
N LYS A 76 -6.29 0.82 1.04
CA LYS A 76 -6.01 -0.15 2.11
C LYS A 76 -4.54 -0.50 2.15
N SER A 77 -3.96 -0.84 1.00
CA SER A 77 -2.53 -1.18 0.92
C SER A 77 -1.62 -0.01 1.30
N VAL A 78 -1.97 1.22 0.90
CA VAL A 78 -1.22 2.42 1.29
C VAL A 78 -1.31 2.64 2.80
N ALA A 79 -2.52 2.61 3.36
CA ALA A 79 -2.75 2.84 4.78
C ALA A 79 -1.98 1.82 5.65
N GLU A 80 -1.95 0.55 5.22
CA GLU A 80 -1.16 -0.52 5.84
C GLU A 80 0.34 -0.21 5.78
N ALA A 81 0.87 0.16 4.60
CA ALA A 81 2.29 0.46 4.43
C ALA A 81 2.75 1.72 5.19
N LEU A 82 1.91 2.76 5.23
CA LEU A 82 2.21 4.03 5.90
C LEU A 82 1.86 4.00 7.40
N ARG A 83 1.12 3.01 7.88
CA ARG A 83 0.54 2.92 9.24
C ARG A 83 -0.29 4.14 9.64
N LYS A 84 -1.04 4.70 8.69
CA LYS A 84 -1.90 5.86 8.95
C LYS A 84 -3.28 5.63 8.34
N PRO A 85 -4.38 5.99 9.04
CA PRO A 85 -5.73 5.86 8.50
C PRO A 85 -6.00 6.89 7.40
N GLU A 86 -5.25 7.99 7.39
CA GLU A 86 -5.36 9.09 6.43
C GLU A 86 -3.94 9.45 5.95
N PHE A 87 -3.83 9.79 4.67
CA PHE A 87 -2.57 10.15 4.04
C PHE A 87 -2.84 11.15 2.91
N ASP A 88 -1.84 11.98 2.61
CA ASP A 88 -1.90 12.92 1.51
C ASP A 88 -1.25 12.33 0.25
N THR A 89 -1.55 12.89 -0.93
CA THR A 89 -0.92 12.46 -2.18
C THR A 89 0.61 12.59 -2.18
N ILE A 90 1.15 13.48 -1.35
CA ILE A 90 2.60 13.63 -1.17
C ILE A 90 3.24 12.41 -0.50
N ASP A 91 2.51 11.71 0.38
CA ASP A 91 3.00 10.52 1.08
C ASP A 91 3.13 9.30 0.15
N LEU A 92 2.45 9.34 -1.00
CA LEU A 92 2.44 8.25 -1.97
C LEU A 92 3.69 8.21 -2.84
N LYS A 93 4.37 9.34 -3.00
CA LYS A 93 5.51 9.46 -3.90
C LYS A 93 6.68 8.61 -3.36
N GLY A 94 7.20 7.74 -4.21
CA GLY A 94 8.30 6.84 -3.88
C GLY A 94 7.86 5.57 -3.16
N LEU A 95 6.56 5.36 -2.94
CA LEU A 95 6.07 4.05 -2.48
C LEU A 95 6.39 2.99 -3.54
N THR A 96 6.94 1.89 -3.05
CA THR A 96 7.27 0.71 -3.84
C THR A 96 6.47 -0.48 -3.35
N GLY A 97 6.19 -1.43 -4.24
CA GLY A 97 5.35 -2.56 -3.91
C GLY A 97 5.22 -3.55 -5.04
N THR A 98 4.16 -4.35 -4.98
CA THR A 98 3.74 -5.21 -6.08
C THR A 98 2.28 -4.96 -6.43
N ALA A 99 1.90 -5.27 -7.67
CA ALA A 99 0.53 -5.27 -8.15
C ALA A 99 0.39 -6.28 -9.28
N ASN A 100 -0.84 -6.72 -9.55
CA ASN A 100 -1.18 -7.47 -10.75
C ASN A 100 -1.42 -6.51 -11.91
N TYR A 101 -0.65 -6.66 -12.98
CA TYR A 101 -0.75 -5.91 -14.22
C TYR A 101 -1.44 -6.72 -15.31
N TYR A 102 -2.40 -6.11 -15.99
CA TYR A 102 -2.98 -6.65 -17.22
C TYR A 102 -3.53 -5.52 -18.11
N ILE A 103 -3.80 -5.85 -19.37
CA ILE A 103 -4.54 -4.97 -20.28
C ILE A 103 -6.00 -5.42 -20.29
N ASN A 104 -6.92 -4.52 -19.98
CA ASN A 104 -8.35 -4.85 -20.01
C ASN A 104 -8.87 -5.00 -21.46
N ASN A 105 -10.11 -5.44 -21.59
CA ASN A 105 -10.78 -5.62 -22.89
C ASN A 105 -10.91 -4.34 -23.74
N LYS A 106 -10.68 -3.16 -23.15
CA LYS A 106 -10.68 -1.86 -23.84
C LYS A 106 -9.28 -1.38 -24.21
N GLY A 107 -8.24 -2.18 -23.95
CA GLY A 107 -6.85 -1.83 -24.27
C GLY A 107 -6.17 -0.95 -23.23
N TYR A 108 -6.77 -0.72 -22.05
CA TYR A 108 -6.18 0.10 -21.01
C TYR A 108 -5.38 -0.73 -20.00
N PRO A 109 -4.22 -0.23 -19.55
CA PRO A 109 -3.45 -0.86 -18.49
C PRO A 109 -4.18 -0.76 -17.16
N VAL A 110 -4.29 -1.89 -16.46
CA VAL A 110 -4.92 -2.00 -15.15
C VAL A 110 -3.92 -2.57 -14.15
N LEU A 111 -3.91 -1.99 -12.95
CA LEU A 111 -3.16 -2.47 -11.80
C LEU A 111 -4.15 -2.79 -10.67
N THR A 112 -4.02 -3.99 -10.10
CA THR A 112 -4.91 -4.51 -9.04
C THR A 112 -4.12 -5.25 -7.98
N ASN A 113 -4.73 -5.62 -6.86
CA ASN A 113 -4.08 -6.37 -5.77
C ASN A 113 -2.78 -5.70 -5.31
N TRP A 114 -2.85 -4.40 -5.06
CA TRP A 114 -1.73 -3.59 -4.60
C TRP A 114 -1.20 -4.10 -3.25
N GLN A 115 0.12 -4.21 -3.14
CA GLN A 115 0.82 -4.57 -1.91
C GLN A 115 2.07 -3.70 -1.78
N PHE A 116 1.95 -2.58 -1.09
CA PHE A 116 3.06 -1.67 -0.82
C PHE A 116 3.99 -2.20 0.28
N ILE A 117 5.28 -1.99 0.08
CA ILE A 117 6.31 -2.30 1.05
C ILE A 117 6.30 -1.20 2.11
N ILE A 118 6.38 -1.61 3.38
CA ILE A 118 6.51 -0.68 4.51
C ILE A 118 7.83 0.09 4.36
N PRO A 119 7.82 1.43 4.29
CA PRO A 119 9.04 2.22 4.17
C PRO A 119 10.00 1.95 5.33
N LEU A 120 11.31 2.01 5.07
CA LEU A 120 12.35 1.69 6.08
C LEU A 120 12.19 2.49 7.38
N ILE A 121 11.78 3.76 7.28
CA ILE A 121 11.52 4.62 8.45
C ILE A 121 10.42 4.01 9.33
N GLN A 122 9.32 3.58 8.72
CA GLN A 122 8.20 2.94 9.42
C GLN A 122 8.62 1.57 9.97
N SER A 123 9.40 0.79 9.22
CA SER A 123 9.94 -0.48 9.67
C SER A 123 10.83 -0.33 10.91
N ASN A 124 11.69 0.70 10.95
CA ASN A 124 12.53 0.97 12.11
C ASN A 124 11.70 1.38 13.33
N GLN A 125 10.64 2.16 13.14
CA GLN A 125 9.71 2.50 14.22
C GLN A 125 9.02 1.25 14.79
N MET A 126 8.59 0.31 13.94
CA MET A 126 8.01 -0.97 14.38
C MET A 126 8.98 -1.78 15.25
N ILE A 127 10.25 -1.85 14.85
CA ILE A 127 11.28 -2.56 15.62
C ILE A 127 11.50 -1.88 16.98
N GLN A 128 11.56 -0.55 17.02
CA GLN A 128 11.72 0.22 18.26
C GLN A 128 10.52 0.07 19.21
N GLU A 129 9.29 0.16 18.69
CA GLU A 129 8.07 -0.09 19.47
C GLU A 129 8.07 -1.50 20.08
N HIS A 130 8.46 -2.51 19.30
CA HIS A 130 8.55 -3.88 19.76
C HIS A 130 9.58 -4.04 20.89
N VAL A 131 10.79 -3.50 20.72
CA VAL A 131 11.86 -3.54 21.73
C VAL A 131 11.43 -2.83 23.01
N ASN A 132 10.82 -1.65 22.90
CA ASN A 132 10.34 -0.88 24.05
C ASN A 132 9.23 -1.63 24.81
N ASN A 133 8.29 -2.23 24.10
CA ASN A 133 7.21 -3.01 24.71
C ASN A 133 7.74 -4.25 25.43
N GLN A 134 8.74 -4.95 24.89
CA GLN A 134 9.41 -6.06 25.59
C GLN A 134 10.15 -5.61 26.85
N SER A 135 10.78 -4.45 26.80
CA SER A 135 11.50 -3.86 27.93
C SER A 135 10.54 -3.45 29.06
N ASN A 136 9.35 -2.95 28.71
CA ASN A 136 8.30 -2.62 29.67
C ASN A 136 7.68 -3.86 30.33
N ILE A 137 7.55 -4.97 29.61
CA ILE A 137 7.09 -6.25 30.18
C ILE A 137 8.12 -6.82 31.16
N SER A 138 9.42 -6.70 30.85
CA SER A 138 10.49 -7.14 31.75
C SER A 138 10.61 -6.32 33.05
N ASN A 139 9.99 -5.14 33.11
CA ASN A 139 10.04 -4.22 34.25
C ASN A 139 8.74 -4.18 35.07
N GLN A 140 7.77 -5.06 34.81
CA GLN A 140 6.65 -5.23 35.73
C GLN A 140 7.15 -5.94 37.01
N PRO A 141 6.92 -5.38 38.21
CA PRO A 141 7.21 -6.10 39.44
C PRO A 141 6.44 -7.43 39.43
N GLN A 142 7.13 -8.54 39.67
CA GLN A 142 6.51 -9.85 39.83
C GLN A 142 5.41 -9.71 40.89
N VAL A 143 4.17 -10.03 40.47
CA VAL A 143 3.01 -10.11 41.36
C VAL A 143 3.38 -11.01 42.55
N ASN A 144 3.08 -10.52 43.75
CA ASN A 144 3.41 -11.09 45.06
C ASN A 144 3.50 -12.62 45.10
N SER A 145 4.55 -13.11 45.77
CA SER A 145 4.67 -14.51 46.20
C SER A 145 3.36 -14.94 46.88
N PHE A 146 2.62 -15.83 46.23
CA PHE A 146 1.50 -16.52 46.86
C PHE A 146 2.10 -17.41 47.94
N ASP A 147 1.92 -17.06 49.22
CA ASP A 147 2.24 -17.94 50.35
C ASP A 147 0.99 -18.75 50.70
N PRO A 148 0.93 -20.04 50.33
CA PRO A 148 -0.26 -20.86 50.55
C PRO A 148 -0.46 -21.26 52.02
N TRP A 149 0.39 -20.82 52.94
CA TRP A 149 0.36 -21.20 54.35
C TRP A 149 -0.10 -20.08 55.31
N ALA A 150 -0.42 -18.89 54.78
CA ALA A 150 -0.77 -17.73 55.61
C ALA A 150 -2.13 -17.84 56.35
N ASP A 151 -3.03 -18.73 55.94
CA ASP A 151 -4.37 -18.91 56.54
C ASP A 151 -4.53 -20.26 57.29
N ALA A 152 -3.43 -20.95 57.64
CA ALA A 152 -3.48 -22.28 58.25
C ALA A 152 -3.38 -22.31 59.79
N GLU A 153 -3.34 -21.16 60.47
CA GLU A 153 -3.30 -21.11 61.94
C GLU A 153 -4.40 -20.19 62.48
N GLU A 154 -5.61 -20.73 62.67
CA GLU A 154 -6.54 -20.34 63.74
C GLU A 154 -7.78 -21.26 63.70
N ASP A 155 -7.70 -22.41 64.38
CA ASP A 155 -8.84 -23.11 64.97
C ASP A 155 -8.27 -24.14 65.98
N ASP A 156 -8.02 -23.67 67.22
CA ASP A 156 -7.92 -24.48 68.44
C ASP A 156 -8.62 -23.73 69.60
#